data_AF-A0A1V0GVK4-F1
#
_entry.id   AF-A0A1V0GVK4-F1
#
_cell.length_a   1.000
_cell.length_b   1.000
_cell.length_c   1.000
_cell.angle_alpha   90.00
_cell.angle_beta   90.00
_cell.angle_gamma   90.00
#
_symmetry.space_group_name_H-M   'P 1'
#
loop_
_entity.id
_entity.type
_entity.pdbx_description
1 polymer ?
#
loop_
_entity_poly.entity_id
_entity_poly.type
_entity_poly.pdbx_seq_one_letter_code
_entity_poly.pdbx_strand_id
1 'polypeptide(L)' 'MSLIHNEQAKLSATYLNGLAIAMFAVGGLAPSIGMAAGSVPVKATVAALMGYCLIASLCLHWMARRILRRLL' A
#
# COMPACT_ATOMS: atom_id res chain seq x y z
N MET A 1 22.76 3.67 22.08
CA MET A 1 21.50 4.38 21.76
C MET A 1 21.00 4.17 20.32
N SER A 2 21.84 3.78 19.34
CA SER A 2 21.39 3.59 17.93
C SER A 2 20.53 2.35 17.69
N LEU A 3 20.71 1.28 18.47
CA LEU A 3 19.96 0.02 18.28
C LEU A 3 18.44 0.19 18.43
N ILE A 4 17.98 0.98 19.40
CA ILE A 4 16.55 1.23 19.63
C ILE A 4 15.94 2.03 18.48
N HIS A 5 16.67 3.03 17.95
CA HIS A 5 16.24 3.80 16.78
C HIS A 5 16.13 2.93 15.52
N ASN A 6 17.06 1.99 15.31
CA ASN A 6 17.00 1.07 14.18
C ASN A 6 15.80 0.11 14.26
N GLU A 7 15.52 -0.45 15.43
CA GLU A 7 14.35 -1.33 15.64
C GLU A 7 13.02 -0.58 15.44
N GLN A 8 12.91 0.66 15.94
CA GLN A 8 11.72 1.50 15.71
C GLN A 8 11.51 1.78 14.22
N ALA A 9 12.56 2.15 13.49
CA ALA A 9 12.47 2.43 12.07
C ALA A 9 12.15 1.16 11.24
N LYS A 10 12.57 -0.02 11.70
CA LYS A 10 12.21 -1.32 11.11
C LYS A 10 10.73 -1.66 11.31
N LEU A 11 10.20 -1.39 12.51
CA LEU A 11 8.77 -1.54 12.81
C LEU A 11 7.92 -0.59 11.94
N SER A 12 8.32 0.68 11.81
CA SER A 12 7.63 1.64 10.96
C SER A 12 7.66 1.23 9.48
N ALA A 13 8.79 0.77 8.97
CA ALA A 13 8.90 0.28 7.59
C ALA A 13 7.99 -0.95 7.36
N THR A 14 7.91 -1.86 8.33
CA THR A 14 7.03 -3.03 8.27
C THR A 14 5.56 -2.64 8.26
N TYR A 15 5.16 -1.70 9.12
CA TYR A 15 3.80 -1.18 9.18
C TYR A 15 3.38 -0.52 7.86
N LEU A 16 4.22 0.36 7.31
CA LEU A 16 3.96 1.04 6.03
C LEU A 16 3.87 0.03 4.87
N ASN A 17 4.71 -1.02 4.88
CA ASN A 17 4.61 -2.08 3.90
C ASN A 17 3.31 -2.88 4.03
N GLY A 18 2.88 -3.21 5.24
CA GLY A 18 1.60 -3.86 5.50
C GLY A 18 0.40 -3.03 5.02
N LEU A 19 0.43 -1.71 5.26
CA LEU A 19 -0.60 -0.80 4.79
C LEU A 19 -0.65 -0.73 3.27
N ALA A 20 0.52 -0.70 2.60
CA ALA A 20 0.59 -0.74 1.14
C ALA A 20 -0.07 -2.01 0.56
N ILE A 21 0.19 -3.18 1.17
CA ILE A 21 -0.42 -4.45 0.78
C ILE A 21 -1.93 -4.41 1.00
N ALA A 22 -2.40 -3.91 2.15
CA ALA A 22 -3.83 -3.81 2.45
C ALA A 22 -4.56 -2.89 1.46
N MET A 23 -3.97 -1.73 1.15
CA MET A 23 -4.51 -0.80 0.15
C MET A 23 -4.59 -1.44 -1.23
N PHE A 24 -3.55 -2.17 -1.65
CA PHE A 24 -3.57 -2.91 -2.91
C PHE A 24 -4.66 -4.00 -2.93
N ALA A 25 -4.78 -4.77 -1.85
CA ALA A 25 -5.74 -5.86 -1.75
C ALA A 25 -7.19 -5.37 -1.76
N VAL A 26 -7.50 -4.37 -0.91
CA VAL A 26 -8.87 -3.87 -0.73
C VAL A 26 -9.26 -2.88 -1.82
N GLY A 27 -8.35 -1.98 -2.20
CA GLY A 27 -8.63 -0.94 -3.19
C GLY A 27 -8.39 -1.35 -4.64
N GLY A 28 -7.60 -2.41 -4.87
CA GLY A 28 -7.29 -2.92 -6.21
C GLY A 28 -7.93 -4.29 -6.46
N LEU A 29 -7.52 -5.31 -5.71
CA LEU A 29 -7.95 -6.69 -5.96
C LEU A 29 -9.46 -6.91 -5.74
N ALA A 30 -10.00 -6.44 -4.61
CA ALA A 30 -11.43 -6.63 -4.31
C ALA A 30 -12.38 -6.04 -5.37
N PRO A 31 -12.23 -4.77 -5.81
CA PRO A 31 -13.07 -4.24 -6.89
C PRO A 31 -12.82 -4.94 -8.24
N SER A 32 -11.60 -5.43 -8.50
CA SER A 32 -11.32 -6.24 -9.71
C SER A 32 -12.17 -7.51 -9.74
N ILE A 33 -12.23 -8.22 -8.61
CA ILE A 33 -13.03 -9.44 -8.46
C ILE A 33 -14.52 -9.11 -8.54
N GLY A 34 -14.96 -8.01 -7.90
CA GLY A 34 -16.35 -7.56 -7.97
C GLY A 34 -16.81 -7.20 -9.39
N MET A 35 -15.94 -6.59 -10.20
CA MET A 35 -16.21 -6.33 -11.61
C MET A 35 -16.28 -7.62 -12.43
N ALA A 36 -15.37 -8.57 -12.20
CA ALA A 36 -15.37 -9.86 -12.89
C ALA A 36 -16.61 -10.72 -12.54
N ALA A 37 -17.09 -10.63 -11.30
CA ALA A 37 -18.31 -11.30 -10.84
C ALA A 37 -19.61 -10.56 -11.23
N GLY A 38 -19.52 -9.38 -11.86
CA GLY A 38 -20.67 -8.56 -12.24
C GLY A 38 -21.41 -7.87 -11.08
N SER A 39 -20.86 -7.91 -9.86
CA SER A 39 -21.44 -7.27 -8.67
C SER A 39 -21.07 -5.79 -8.53
N VAL A 40 -20.03 -5.33 -9.24
CA VAL A 40 -19.58 -3.94 -9.23
C VAL A 40 -19.66 -3.37 -10.65
N PRO A 41 -20.32 -2.22 -10.86
CA PRO A 41 -20.40 -1.59 -12.19
C PRO A 41 -19.04 -1.01 -12.59
N VAL A 42 -18.62 -1.25 -13.83
CA VAL A 42 -17.40 -0.71 -14.42
C VAL A 42 -17.60 0.78 -14.73
N LYS A 43 -17.38 1.64 -13.72
CA LYS A 43 -17.48 3.11 -13.84
C LYS A 43 -16.08 3.74 -13.79
N ALA A 44 -15.90 4.84 -14.53
CA ALA A 44 -14.66 5.62 -14.50
C ALA A 44 -14.26 6.06 -13.08
N THR A 45 -15.23 6.30 -12.20
CA THR A 45 -14.98 6.64 -10.79
C THR A 45 -14.34 5.50 -10.00
N VAL A 46 -14.74 4.25 -10.26
CA VAL A 46 -14.16 3.05 -9.63
C VAL A 46 -12.72 2.85 -10.13
N ALA A 47 -12.50 2.98 -11.43
CA ALA A 47 -11.16 2.91 -12.01
C ALA A 47 -10.22 4.01 -11.47
N ALA A 48 -10.72 5.24 -11.30
CA ALA A 48 -9.96 6.35 -10.71
C ALA A 48 -9.59 6.08 -9.24
N LEU A 49 -10.53 5.53 -8.46
CA LEU A 49 -10.27 5.13 -7.06
C LEU A 49 -9.23 4.00 -6.96
N MET A 50 -9.32 2.98 -7.83
CA MET A 50 -8.29 1.93 -7.91
C MET A 50 -6.93 2.53 -8.24
N GLY A 51 -6.85 3.41 -9.24
CA GLY A 51 -5.61 4.10 -9.61
C GLY A 51 -5.01 4.90 -8.46
N TYR A 52 -5.83 5.68 -7.75
CA TYR A 52 -5.40 6.42 -6.56
C TYR A 52 -4.87 5.49 -5.46
N CYS A 53 -5.55 4.37 -5.21
CA CYS A 53 -5.14 3.41 -4.18
C CYS A 53 -3.82 2.72 -4.54
N LEU A 54 -3.59 2.41 -5.81
CA LEU A 54 -2.33 1.87 -6.31
C LEU A 54 -1.17 2.88 -6.16
N ILE A 55 -1.39 4.14 -6.52
CA ILE A 55 -0.38 5.20 -6.38
C ILE A 55 -0.04 5.42 -4.90
N ALA A 56 -1.06 5.48 -4.04
CA ALA A 56 -0.86 5.62 -2.60
C ALA A 56 -0.09 4.42 -2.01
N SER A 57 -0.46 3.20 -2.38
CA SER A 57 0.26 1.97 -1.98
C SER A 57 1.73 2.01 -2.42
N LEU A 58 2.01 2.41 -3.66
CA LEU A 58 3.37 2.49 -4.19
C LEU A 58 4.21 3.55 -3.46
N CYS A 59 3.63 4.73 -3.18
CA CYS A 59 4.26 5.78 -2.39
C CYS A 59 4.61 5.30 -0.98
N LEU A 60 3.67 4.63 -0.30
CA LEU A 60 3.87 4.06 1.03
C LEU A 60 4.98 3.02 1.05
N HIS A 61 4.98 2.11 0.07
CA HIS A 61 6.01 1.08 -0.04
C HIS A 61 7.39 1.67 -0.37
N TRP A 62 7.47 2.72 -1.19
CA TRP A 62 8.71 3.46 -1.44
C TRP A 62 9.21 4.19 -0.19
N MET A 63 8.31 4.77 0.60
CA MET A 63 8.64 5.45 1.85
C MET A 63 9.20 4.45 2.88
N ALA A 64 8.58 3.27 3.00
CA ALA A 64 9.09 2.16 3.80
C ALA A 64 10.51 1.76 3.37
N ARG A 65 10.74 1.63 2.05
CA ARG A 65 12.07 1.33 1.49
C ARG A 65 13.10 2.41 1.80
N ARG A 66 12.73 3.70 1.72
CA ARG A 66 13.63 4.81 2.04
C ARG A 66 14.00 4.86 3.52
N ILE A 67 13.06 4.58 4.41
CA ILE A 67 13.32 4.51 5.86
C ILE A 67 14.36 3.41 6.13
N LEU A 68 14.19 2.23 5.56
CA LEU A 68 15.12 1.13 5.75
C LEU A 68 16.51 1.41 5.13
N ARG A 69 16.56 2.04 3.95
CA ARG A 69 17.84 2.44 3.30
C ARG A 69 18.62 3.51 4.06
N ARG A 70 17.97 4.31 4.92
CA ARG A 70 18.66 5.30 5.76
C ARG A 70 19.29 4.70 7.02
N LEU A 71 18.98 3.43 7.34
CA LEU A 71 19.51 2.70 8.49
C LEU A 71 20.70 1.79 8.15
N LEU A 72 20.89 1.48 6.86
CA LEU A 72 22.02 0.75 6.28
C LEU A 72 23.15 1.72 5.93
#